data_AF-A0A9D6M8S8-F1
#
_entry.id   AF-A0A9D6M8S8-F1
#
_cell.length_a   1.000
_cell.length_b   1.000
_cell.length_c   1.000
_cell.angle_alpha   90.00
_cell.angle_beta   90.00
_cell.angle_gamma   90.00
#
_symmetry.space_group_name_H-M   'P 1'
#
loop_
_entity.id
_entity.type
_entity.pdbx_description
1 polymer ?
#
loop_
_entity_poly.entity_id
_entity_poly.type
_entity_poly.pdbx_seq_one_letter_code
_entity_poly.pdbx_strand_id
1 'polypeptide(L)' 'MPGFDHGTTEPAMRALADELGPTAGQLFGLLRAAVTGQTVSLPLFETMEVVGKEKVMERLRRAAGMLATLR' A
#
# COMPACT_ATOMS: atom_id res chain seq x y z
N MET A 1 0.43 -15.37 -2.48
CA MET A 1 1.51 -14.69 -3.23
C MET A 1 2.83 -15.29 -2.79
N PRO A 2 3.69 -15.72 -3.73
CA PRO A 2 5.08 -15.98 -3.42
C PRO A 2 5.74 -14.64 -3.09
N GLY A 3 6.41 -14.51 -1.94
CA GLY A 3 7.14 -13.30 -1.56
C GLY A 3 6.30 -12.11 -1.06
N PHE A 4 6.95 -11.26 -0.26
CA PHE A 4 6.52 -9.89 0.05
C PHE A 4 7.69 -8.97 -0.31
N ASP A 5 8.08 -9.02 -1.58
CA ASP A 5 9.16 -8.24 -2.17
C ASP A 5 8.58 -7.30 -3.23
N HIS A 6 9.33 -6.28 -3.63
CA HIS A 6 8.88 -5.30 -4.60
C HIS A 6 8.54 -5.92 -5.97
N GLY A 7 9.29 -6.93 -6.41
CA GLY A 7 9.09 -7.60 -7.70
C GLY A 7 7.77 -8.37 -7.79
N THR A 8 7.28 -8.88 -6.66
CA THR A 8 5.98 -9.59 -6.60
C THR A 8 4.84 -8.67 -6.17
N THR A 9 5.10 -7.70 -5.30
CA THR A 9 4.07 -6.84 -4.72
C THR A 9 3.59 -5.76 -5.70
N GLU A 10 4.48 -5.13 -6.46
CA GLU A 10 4.09 -4.07 -7.39
C GLU A 10 3.14 -4.57 -8.49
N PRO A 11 3.45 -5.65 -9.24
CA PRO A 11 2.55 -6.13 -10.30
C PRO A 11 1.19 -6.55 -9.76
N ALA A 12 1.16 -7.18 -8.58
CA ALA A 12 -0.09 -7.58 -7.94
C ALA A 12 -0.94 -6.35 -7.54
N MET A 13 -0.32 -5.28 -7.05
CA MET A 13 -1.05 -4.04 -6.72
C MET A 13 -1.51 -3.28 -7.97
N ARG A 14 -0.79 -3.37 -9.09
CA ARG A 14 -1.24 -2.82 -10.39
C ARG A 14 -2.49 -3.56 -10.88
N ALA A 15 -2.44 -4.90 -10.90
CA ALA A 15 -3.59 -5.72 -11.27
C ALA A 15 -4.81 -5.44 -10.38
N LEU A 16 -4.58 -5.25 -9.07
CA LEU A 16 -5.64 -4.87 -8.14
C LEU A 16 -6.23 -3.48 -8.43
N ALA A 17 -5.40 -2.51 -8.84
CA ALA A 17 -5.90 -1.20 -9.24
C ALA A 17 -6.82 -1.32 -10.47
N ASP A 18 -6.41 -2.13 -11.45
CA ASP A 18 -7.21 -2.40 -12.64
C ASP A 18 -8.55 -3.08 -12.30
N GLU A 19 -8.59 -4.00 -11.33
CA GLU A 19 -9.82 -4.65 -10.85
C GLU A 19 -10.74 -3.69 -10.07
N LEU A 20 -10.18 -2.84 -9.22
CA LEU A 20 -10.98 -1.97 -8.34
C LEU A 20 -11.47 -0.69 -9.03
N GLY A 21 -10.89 -0.33 -10.19
CA GLY A 21 -11.21 0.87 -10.95
C GLY A 21 -10.40 2.16 -10.68
N PRO A 22 -9.67 2.37 -9.56
CA PRO A 22 -8.77 3.51 -9.45
C PRO A 22 -7.53 3.32 -10.32
N THR A 23 -6.94 4.41 -10.80
CA THR A 23 -5.62 4.35 -11.43
C THR A 23 -4.58 3.83 -10.44
N ALA A 24 -3.53 3.16 -10.95
CA ALA A 24 -2.41 2.72 -10.13
C ALA A 24 -1.81 3.86 -9.27
N GLY A 25 -1.73 5.08 -9.82
CA GLY A 25 -1.26 6.25 -9.09
C GLY A 25 -2.13 6.62 -7.88
N GLN A 26 -3.45 6.53 -8.00
CA GLN A 26 -4.37 6.79 -6.89
C GLN A 26 -4.22 5.74 -5.79
N LEU A 27 -4.20 4.46 -6.16
CA LEU A 27 -4.02 3.37 -5.19
C LEU A 27 -2.66 3.49 -4.48
N PHE A 28 -1.59 3.78 -5.23
CA PHE A 28 -0.25 3.85 -4.66
C PHE A 28 -0.05 5.09 -3.79
N GLY A 29 -0.70 6.21 -4.11
CA GLY A 29 -0.74 7.38 -3.25
C GLY A 29 -1.39 7.07 -1.89
N LEU A 30 -2.50 6.34 -1.90
CA LEU A 30 -3.19 5.86 -0.69
C LEU A 30 -2.32 4.92 0.14
N LEU A 31 -1.73 3.91 -0.50
CA LEU A 31 -0.82 2.96 0.14
C LEU A 31 0.38 3.69 0.75
N ARG A 32 0.97 4.65 0.04
CA ARG A 32 2.08 5.46 0.55
C ARG A 32 1.69 6.21 1.80
N ALA A 33 0.61 6.97 1.76
CA ALA A 33 0.14 7.72 2.92
C ALA A 33 -0.15 6.80 4.11
N ALA A 34 -0.81 5.66 3.87
CA ALA A 34 -1.15 4.70 4.92
C ALA A 34 0.08 4.00 5.52
N VAL A 35 1.10 3.68 4.72
CA VAL A 35 2.28 2.94 5.15
C VAL A 35 3.34 3.86 5.73
N THR A 36 3.59 5.04 5.16
CA THR A 36 4.70 5.92 5.57
C THR A 36 4.24 7.14 6.36
N GLY A 37 2.95 7.48 6.33
CA GLY A 37 2.45 8.74 6.90
C GLY A 37 2.85 9.98 6.08
N GLN A 38 3.37 9.80 4.86
CA GLN A 38 3.86 10.86 3.99
C GLN A 38 3.23 10.77 2.61
N THR A 39 3.06 11.89 1.91
CA THR A 39 2.56 11.92 0.53
C THR A 39 3.67 11.67 -0.51
N VAL A 40 4.93 11.84 -0.11
CA VAL A 40 6.14 11.56 -0.90
C VAL A 40 7.06 10.66 -0.09
N SER A 41 7.64 9.65 -0.72
CA SER A 41 8.54 8.68 -0.08
C SER A 41 9.58 8.19 -1.08
N LEU A 42 10.54 7.40 -0.59
CA LEU A 42 11.33 6.46 -1.40
C LEU A 42 10.42 5.52 -2.21
N PRO A 43 10.96 4.66 -3.10
CA PRO A 43 10.15 3.69 -3.84
C PRO A 43 9.25 2.89 -2.89
N LEU A 44 7.94 2.95 -3.15
CA LEU A 44 6.92 2.50 -2.20
C LEU A 44 7.07 1.02 -1.86
N PHE A 45 7.26 0.18 -2.88
CA PHE A 45 7.31 -1.27 -2.72
C PHE A 45 8.60 -1.75 -2.07
N GLU A 46 9.74 -1.13 -2.38
CA GLU A 46 11.01 -1.36 -1.66
C GLU A 46 10.88 -0.94 -0.19
N THR A 47 10.21 0.19 0.07
CA THR A 47 9.92 0.63 1.44
C THR A 47 9.04 -0.39 2.17
N MET A 48 8.00 -0.89 1.52
CA MET A 48 7.12 -1.92 2.09
C MET A 48 7.90 -3.21 2.39
N GLU A 49 8.74 -3.66 1.46
CA GLU A 49 9.62 -4.83 1.64
C GLU A 49 10.51 -4.68 2.88
N VAL A 50 11.18 -3.53 3.05
CA VAL A 50 12.02 -3.24 4.23
C VAL A 50 11.21 -3.17 5.53
N VAL A 51 10.02 -2.56 5.49
CA VAL A 51 9.13 -2.46 6.67
C VAL A 51 8.60 -3.83 7.09
N GLY A 52 8.43 -4.75 6.15
CA GLY A 52 7.91 -6.08 6.37
C GLY A 52 6.39 -6.17 6.32
N LYS A 53 5.90 -7.32 5.88
CA LYS A 53 4.49 -7.60 5.60
C LYS A 53 3.58 -7.32 6.80
N GLU A 54 3.93 -7.85 7.96
CA GLU A 54 3.11 -7.78 9.17
C GLU A 54 2.86 -6.33 9.55
N LYS A 55 3.91 -5.50 9.51
CA LYS A 55 3.82 -4.08 9.90
C LYS A 55 3.08 -3.26 8.85
N VAL A 56 3.29 -3.54 7.56
CA VAL A 56 2.49 -2.92 6.48
C VAL A 56 1.00 -3.23 6.68
N MET A 57 0.64 -4.48 6.92
CA MET A 57 -0.76 -4.87 7.11
C MET A 57 -1.38 -4.25 8.37
N GLU A 58 -0.62 -4.14 9.47
CA GLU A 58 -1.06 -3.41 10.67
C GLU A 58 -1.39 -1.95 10.34
N ARG A 59 -0.48 -1.25 9.63
CA ARG A 59 -0.66 0.16 9.25
C ARG A 59 -1.87 0.35 8.33
N LEU A 60 -2.05 -0.52 7.33
CA LEU A 60 -3.21 -0.47 6.43
C LEU A 60 -4.53 -0.67 7.17
N ARG A 61 -4.62 -1.65 8.08
CA ARG A 61 -5.82 -1.86 8.90
C ARG A 61 -6.12 -0.65 9.77
N ARG A 62 -5.10 -0.04 10.37
CA ARG A 62 -5.25 1.18 11.16
C ARG A 62 -5.78 2.34 10.32
N ALA A 63 -5.20 2.57 9.14
CA ALA A 63 -5.64 3.62 8.22
C ALA A 63 -7.10 3.42 7.78
N ALA A 64 -7.48 2.19 7.43
CA ALA A 64 -8.87 1.85 7.10
C ALA A 64 -9.82 2.08 8.28
N GLY A 65 -9.41 1.72 9.50
CA GLY A 65 -10.18 1.98 10.72
C GLY A 65 -10.38 3.48 10.98
N MET A 66 -9.34 4.30 10.80
CA MET A 66 -9.44 5.76 10.93
C MET A 66 -10.42 6.33 9.89
N LEU A 67 -10.34 5.89 8.63
CA LEU A 67 -11.26 6.34 7.59
C LEU A 67 -12.71 5.98 7.92
N ALA A 68 -12.96 4.80 8.47
CA ALA A 68 -14.29 4.37 8.89
C ALA A 68 -14.88 5.23 10.01
N THR A 69 -14.04 5.88 10.83
CA THR A 69 -14.50 6.81 11.88
C THR A 69 -14.78 8.23 11.39
N LEU A 70 -14.36 8.60 10.18
CA LEU A 70 -14.59 9.92 9.58
C LEU A 70 -15.99 10.08 8.95
N ARG A 71 -16.96 9.27 9.40
CA ARG A 71 -18.36 9.36 8.97
C ARG A 71 -19.05 10.60 9.51
#